data_AF-A0A011NQS9-F1
#
_entry.id   AF-A0A011NQS9-F1
#
_cell.length_a   1.000
_cell.length_b   1.000
_cell.length_c   1.000
_cell.angle_alpha   90.00
_cell.angle_beta   90.00
_cell.angle_gamma   90.00
#
_symmetry.space_group_name_H-M   'P 1'
#
loop_
_entity.id
_entity.type
_entity.pdbx_description
1 polymer ?
#
loop_
_entity_poly.entity_id
_entity_poly.type
_entity_poly.pdbx_seq_one_letter_code
_entity_poly.pdbx_strand_id
1 'polypeptide(L)'
;MSIVGPRPHAVAHNETYRKLIKGYMVRHKVKPGITGWAQVNGYRGETQTLDKMEGRVAYDLEYLRNWSLKLDLYIIFRTIALVFKDAGAY
;
A
#
# COMPACT_ATOMS: atom_id res chain seq x y z
N MET A 1 7.80 -5.88 10.95
CA MET A 1 6.61 -5.51 10.16
C MET A 1 5.69 -4.68 11.04
N SER A 2 4.91 -3.77 10.44
CA SER A 2 3.86 -2.97 11.07
C SER A 2 2.49 -3.61 10.77
N ILE A 3 1.44 -3.24 11.53
CA ILE A 3 0.06 -3.62 11.18
C ILE A 3 -0.37 -2.85 9.92
N VAL A 4 -0.12 -1.53 9.91
CA VAL A 4 -0.44 -0.63 8.80
C VAL A 4 0.85 -0.08 8.18
N GLY A 5 0.97 -0.17 6.86
CA GLY A 5 2.10 0.40 6.12
C GLY A 5 2.20 -0.10 4.68
N PRO A 6 3.11 0.48 3.88
CA PRO A 6 3.35 0.05 2.50
C PRO A 6 3.75 -1.42 2.44
N ARG A 7 3.18 -2.18 1.50
CA ARG A 7 3.48 -3.62 1.35
C ARG A 7 4.89 -3.80 0.74
N PRO A 8 5.68 -4.81 1.13
CA PRO A 8 6.96 -5.05 0.49
C PRO A 8 6.76 -5.50 -0.96
N HIS A 9 7.60 -5.02 -1.88
CA HIS A 9 7.65 -5.52 -3.25
C HIS A 9 8.97 -6.24 -3.50
N ALA A 10 8.94 -7.19 -4.45
CA ALA A 10 10.12 -7.93 -4.87
C ALA A 10 11.22 -6.99 -5.38
N VAL A 11 12.46 -7.31 -5.00
CA VAL A 11 13.66 -6.50 -5.28
C VAL A 11 13.84 -6.28 -6.79
N ALA A 12 13.49 -7.27 -7.61
CA ALA A 12 13.56 -7.21 -9.07
C ALA A 12 12.74 -6.06 -9.70
N HIS A 13 11.65 -5.64 -9.06
CA HIS A 13 10.81 -4.53 -9.54
C HIS A 13 11.30 -3.16 -9.03
N ASN A 14 12.14 -3.13 -7.99
CA ASN A 14 12.55 -1.87 -7.38
C ASN A 14 13.42 -1.02 -8.30
N GLU A 15 14.31 -1.60 -9.11
CA GLU A 15 15.17 -0.82 -10.00
C GLU A 15 14.41 -0.16 -11.14
N THR A 16 13.45 -0.88 -11.73
CA THR A 16 12.59 -0.36 -12.81
C THR A 16 11.69 0.75 -12.29
N TYR A 17 10.96 0.51 -11.20
CA TYR A 17 10.02 1.51 -10.68
C TYR A 17 10.70 2.68 -9.96
N ARG A 18 11.91 2.52 -9.42
CA ARG A 18 12.66 3.65 -8.84
C ARG A 18 12.96 4.73 -9.88
N LYS A 19 13.24 4.33 -11.14
CA LYS A 19 13.55 5.26 -12.23
C LYS A 19 12.28 5.90 -12.82
N LEU A 20 11.16 5.17 -12.79
CA LEU A 20 9.90 5.61 -13.39
C LEU A 20 9.03 6.42 -12.41
N ILE A 21 9.05 6.08 -11.12
CA ILE A 21 8.13 6.64 -10.12
C ILE A 21 8.89 7.50 -9.11
N LYS A 22 8.65 8.82 -9.17
CA LYS A 22 9.26 9.78 -8.24
C LYS A 22 8.78 9.50 -6.81
N GLY A 23 9.72 9.36 -5.87
CA GLY A 23 9.41 9.09 -4.47
C GLY A 23 9.20 7.61 -4.12
N TYR A 24 9.37 6.68 -5.07
CA TYR A 24 9.27 5.24 -4.83
C TYR A 24 10.11 4.77 -3.64
N MET A 25 11.32 5.32 -3.47
CA MET A 25 12.22 4.94 -2.37
C MET A 25 11.75 5.40 -0.99
N VAL A 26 10.86 6.39 -0.90
CA VAL A 26 10.38 6.94 0.38
C VAL A 26 9.61 5.89 1.17
N ARG A 27 8.99 4.92 0.50
CA ARG A 27 8.26 3.83 1.15
C ARG A 27 9.16 2.90 1.98
N HIS A 28 10.47 2.86 1.71
CA HIS A 28 11.43 2.06 2.49
C HIS A 28 11.79 2.70 3.84
N LYS A 29 11.33 3.94 4.10
CA LYS A 29 11.57 4.63 5.39
C LYS A 29 10.69 4.11 6.52
N VAL A 30 9.61 3.39 6.20
CA VAL A 30 8.67 2.83 7.19
C VAL A 30 8.66 1.32 7.13
N LYS A 31 8.36 0.70 8.27
CA LYS A 31 8.25 -0.76 8.34
C LYS A 31 7.08 -1.22 7.46
N PRO A 32 7.27 -2.25 6.63
CA PRO A 32 6.21 -2.76 5.79
C PRO A 32 5.00 -3.25 6.60
N GLY A 33 3.80 -3.01 6.09
CA GLY A 33 2.52 -3.34 6.73
C GLY A 33 1.89 -4.63 6.22
N ILE A 34 1.03 -5.25 7.04
CA ILE A 34 0.13 -6.34 6.61
C ILE A 34 -1.02 -5.77 5.76
N THR A 35 -1.55 -4.62 6.19
CA THR A 35 -2.53 -3.81 5.46
C THR A 35 -1.97 -2.41 5.17
N GLY A 36 -2.57 -1.66 4.25
CA GLY A 36 -2.14 -0.31 3.92
C GLY A 36 -3.21 0.50 3.19
N TRP A 37 -2.98 1.82 3.08
CA TRP A 37 -3.90 2.75 2.43
C TRP A 37 -4.22 2.37 0.99
N ALA A 38 -3.21 1.95 0.23
CA ALA A 38 -3.40 1.47 -1.12
C ALA A 38 -4.33 0.23 -1.20
N GLN A 39 -4.23 -0.70 -0.24
CA GLN A 39 -5.04 -1.94 -0.24
C GLN A 39 -6.51 -1.68 0.06
N VAL A 40 -6.84 -0.72 0.92
CA VAL A 40 -8.24 -0.35 1.23
C VAL A 40 -8.88 0.51 0.13
N ASN A 41 -8.07 1.08 -0.75
CA ASN A 41 -8.49 1.84 -1.94
C ASN A 41 -8.46 1.00 -3.24
N GLY A 42 -8.39 -0.33 -3.14
CA GLY A 42 -8.53 -1.23 -4.29
C GLY A 42 -7.23 -1.59 -5.01
N TYR A 43 -6.07 -1.11 -4.57
CA TYR A 43 -4.77 -1.50 -5.13
C TYR A 43 -4.22 -2.75 -4.43
N ARG A 44 -5.02 -3.83 -4.44
CA ARG A 44 -4.65 -5.16 -3.93
C ARG A 44 -3.93 -5.97 -5.03
N GLY A 45 -2.93 -6.77 -4.64
CA GLY A 45 -2.31 -7.78 -5.52
C GLY A 45 -1.08 -7.31 -6.30
N GLU A 46 -0.68 -8.13 -7.28
CA GLU A 46 0.39 -7.85 -8.25
C GLU A 46 -0.13 -6.85 -9.28
N THR A 47 0.33 -5.60 -9.17
CA THR A 47 0.02 -4.58 -10.16
C THR A 47 0.84 -4.85 -11.42
N GLN A 48 0.25 -5.58 -12.38
CA GLN A 48 0.92 -5.97 -13.63
C GLN A 48 1.16 -4.80 -14.61
N THR A 49 0.54 -3.63 -14.39
CA THR A 49 0.69 -2.43 -15.24
C THR A 49 1.34 -1.27 -14.49
N LEU A 50 2.12 -0.47 -15.21
CA LEU A 50 2.84 0.71 -14.66
C LEU A 50 1.88 1.71 -14.01
N ASP A 51 0.76 2.04 -14.67
CA ASP A 51 -0.23 2.99 -14.14
C ASP A 51 -0.84 2.55 -12.80
N LYS A 52 -1.10 1.25 -12.64
CA LYS A 52 -1.60 0.70 -11.37
C LYS A 52 -0.54 0.78 -10.28
N MET A 53 0.73 0.58 -10.64
CA MET A 53 1.84 0.71 -9.70
C MET A 53 2.05 2.18 -9.30
N GLU A 54 1.94 3.13 -10.23
CA GLU A 54 1.98 4.56 -9.94
C GLU A 54 0.87 4.98 -8.97
N GLY A 55 -0.37 4.58 -9.24
CA GLY A 55 -1.49 4.84 -8.33
C GLY A 55 -1.23 4.28 -6.93
N ARG A 56 -0.72 3.04 -6.84
CA ARG A 56 -0.35 2.43 -5.56
C ARG A 56 0.71 3.22 -4.81
N VAL A 57 1.76 3.67 -5.49
CA VAL A 57 2.82 4.49 -4.87
C VAL A 57 2.25 5.84 -4.44
N ALA A 58 1.33 6.43 -5.21
CA ALA A 58 0.68 7.68 -4.84
C ALA A 58 -0.07 7.54 -3.51
N TYR A 59 -0.83 6.46 -3.32
CA TYR A 59 -1.50 6.16 -2.06
C TYR A 59 -0.51 5.84 -0.92
N ASP A 60 0.57 5.13 -1.18
CA ASP A 60 1.62 4.88 -0.17
C ASP A 60 2.28 6.20 0.27
N LEU A 61 2.56 7.13 -0.67
CA LEU A 61 3.09 8.46 -0.37
C LEU A 61 2.07 9.34 0.36
N GLU A 62 0.79 9.26 0.01
CA GLU A 62 -0.29 9.96 0.70
C GLU A 62 -0.41 9.50 2.15
N TYR A 63 -0.37 8.19 2.39
CA TYR A 63 -0.33 7.61 3.73
C TYR A 63 0.85 8.13 4.55
N LEU A 64 2.04 8.20 3.94
CA LEU A 64 3.23 8.71 4.61
C LEU A 64 3.14 10.21 4.92
N ARG A 65 2.54 11.01 4.04
CA ARG A 65 2.36 12.46 4.25
C ARG A 65 1.32 12.77 5.32
N ASN A 66 0.22 12.02 5.33
CA ASN A 66 -0.92 12.25 6.21
C ASN A 66 -0.94 11.29 7.42
N TRP A 67 0.21 10.69 7.73
CA TRP A 67 0.29 9.66 8.74
C TRP A 67 -0.22 10.18 10.09
N SER A 68 -1.19 9.46 10.66
CA SER A 68 -1.76 9.75 11.97
C SER A 68 -2.37 8.47 12.55
N LEU A 69 -2.42 8.37 13.88
CA LEU A 69 -3.06 7.22 14.55
C LEU A 69 -4.53 7.04 14.15
N LYS A 70 -5.24 8.14 13.85
CA LYS A 70 -6.63 8.10 13.35
C LYS A 70 -6.73 7.44 11.98
N LEU A 71 -5.79 7.74 11.08
CA LEU A 71 -5.73 7.12 9.75
C LEU A 71 -5.46 5.62 9.87
N ASP A 72 -4.56 5.22 10.76
CA ASP A 72 -4.24 3.80 10.99
C ASP A 72 -5.48 3.03 11.49
N LEU A 73 -6.21 3.57 12.46
CA LEU A 73 -7.48 2.97 12.92
C LEU A 73 -8.51 2.88 11.80
N TYR A 74 -8.66 3.94 11.00
CA TYR A 74 -9.58 3.95 9.86
C TYR A 74 -9.22 2.86 8.83
N ILE A 75 -7.93 2.68 8.52
CA ILE A 75 -7.46 1.62 7.63
C ILE A 75 -7.80 0.25 8.19
N ILE A 76 -7.58 0.01 9.49
CA ILE A 76 -7.90 -1.25 10.14
C ILE A 76 -9.40 -1.56 10.03
N PHE A 77 -10.28 -0.61 10.38
CA PHE A 77 -11.73 -0.80 10.28
C PHE A 77 -12.18 -1.06 8.84
N ARG A 78 -11.65 -0.32 7.87
CA ARG A 78 -11.95 -0.52 6.45
C ARG A 78 -11.48 -1.90 5.97
N THR A 79 -10.31 -2.34 6.41
CA THR A 79 -9.79 -3.68 6.09
C THR A 79 -10.71 -4.76 6.65
N ILE A 80 -11.14 -4.63 7.91
CA ILE A 80 -12.08 -5.56 8.53
C ILE A 80 -13.40 -5.60 7.75
N ALA A 81 -14.00 -4.44 7.45
CA ALA A 81 -15.23 -4.35 6.67
C ALA A 81 -15.09 -4.94 5.26
N LEU A 82 -13.94 -4.75 4.61
CA LEU A 82 -13.64 -5.36 3.33
C LEU A 82 -13.56 -6.88 3.46
N VAL A 83 -12.87 -7.43 4.45
CA VAL A 83 -12.79 -8.89 4.68
C VAL A 83 -14.18 -9.50 4.91
N PHE A 84 -15.06 -8.82 5.66
CA PHE A 84 -16.44 -9.28 5.86
C PHE A 84 -17.32 -9.18 4.61
N LYS A 85 -17.09 -8.19 3.74
CA LYS A 85 -17.79 -8.09 2.44
C LYS A 85 -17.26 -9.07 1.41
N ASP A 86 -15.97 -9.39 1.50
CA ASP A 86 -15.24 -10.31 0.62
C ASP A 86 -15.31 -11.74 1.18
N ALA A 87 -16.49 -12.14 1.65
CA ALA A 87 -16.78 -13.45 2.27
C ALA A 87 -16.61 -14.65 1.31
N GLY A 88 -16.13 -14.42 0.08
CA GLY A 88 -15.83 -15.44 -0.93
C GLY A 88 -14.39 -15.45 -1.43
N ALA A 89 -13.46 -14.71 -0.81
CA ALA A 89 -12.04 -14.76 -1.18
C ALA A 89 -11.27 -15.85 -0.40
N TYR A 90 -11.67 -17.11 -0.61
CA TYR A 90 -10.83 -18.29 -0.42
C TYR A 90 -10.99 -19.22 -1.61
#